data_AF-A0A7S4S982-F1
#
_entry.id   AF-A0A7S4S982-F1
#
_cell.length_a   1.000
_cell.length_b   1.000
_cell.length_c   1.000
_cell.angle_alpha   90.00
_cell.angle_beta   90.00
_cell.angle_gamma   90.00
#
_symmetry.space_group_name_H-M   'P 1'
#
loop_
_entity.id
_entity.type
_entity.pdbx_description
1 polymer ?
#
loop_
_entity_poly.entity_id
_entity_poly.type
_entity_poly.pdbx_seq_one_letter_code
_entity_poly.pdbx_strand_id
1 'polypeptide(L)'
;MEALKNDPNIESVEVDSEIYALPNMRGYVPTGERGRRLEEETPYGIDMVNPEPRLEQGIHPIKVCVIDTGYDNNHTDLPDLDANDGFSPYDGQTWDHDGHGHGTHCAGTIGAIGGNAQGVTSLNPDPTKFKFFISKGLRDTGSGTGSGLLSAVESCIENEANIISMSLGGGGFSDIMNTLFNTYYEDQGVLIIAAAGNDGNSAYNYPASYASIMSVAAVDMNGVKASFSQYNDQVESEYILHQYIFGEGRTF
;
A
#
# COMPACT_ATOMS: atom_id res chain seq x y z
N MET A 1 -11.46 5.47 -30.10
CA MET A 1 -12.36 5.57 -28.94
C MET A 1 -13.82 5.66 -29.36
N GLU A 2 -14.20 6.61 -30.22
CA GLU A 2 -15.61 6.79 -30.64
C GLU A 2 -16.19 5.56 -31.37
N ALA A 3 -15.39 4.89 -32.21
CA ALA A 3 -15.80 3.64 -32.84
C ALA A 3 -16.04 2.49 -31.83
N LEU A 4 -15.30 2.44 -30.72
CA LEU A 4 -15.48 1.44 -29.67
C LEU A 4 -16.74 1.74 -28.84
N LYS A 5 -17.00 3.01 -28.54
CA LYS A 5 -18.20 3.44 -27.82
C LYS A 5 -19.51 3.18 -28.58
N ASN A 6 -19.44 3.03 -29.90
CA ASN A 6 -20.60 2.78 -30.76
C ASN A 6 -20.79 1.29 -31.09
N ASP A 7 -19.92 0.40 -30.59
CA ASP A 7 -20.09 -1.05 -30.76
C ASP A 7 -21.14 -1.57 -29.76
N PRO A 8 -22.24 -2.21 -30.21
CA PRO A 8 -23.28 -2.70 -29.31
C PRO A 8 -22.82 -3.86 -28.41
N ASN A 9 -21.63 -4.42 -28.63
CA ASN A 9 -21.05 -5.47 -27.78
C ASN A 9 -20.09 -4.92 -26.72
N ILE A 10 -19.91 -3.60 -26.63
CA ILE A 10 -19.03 -2.95 -25.67
C ILE A 10 -19.90 -2.17 -24.67
N GLU A 11 -19.82 -2.55 -23.40
CA GLU A 11 -20.59 -1.91 -22.33
C GLU A 11 -20.01 -0.54 -21.92
N SER A 12 -18.69 -0.45 -21.76
CA SER A 12 -18.01 0.79 -21.40
C SER A 12 -16.59 0.84 -21.97
N VAL A 13 -16.05 2.06 -22.11
CA VAL A 13 -14.67 2.32 -22.52
C VAL A 13 -14.14 3.51 -21.73
N GLU A 14 -13.07 3.28 -20.99
CA GLU A 14 -12.39 4.30 -20.20
C GLU A 14 -10.93 4.45 -20.63
N VAL A 15 -10.34 5.61 -20.33
CA VAL A 15 -8.91 5.85 -20.57
C VAL A 15 -8.13 5.23 -19.43
N ASP A 16 -7.04 4.54 -19.77
CA ASP A 16 -6.14 3.98 -18.76
C ASP A 16 -5.28 5.09 -18.14
N SER A 17 -5.61 5.45 -16.90
CA SER A 17 -4.96 6.55 -16.18
C SER A 17 -3.66 6.12 -15.49
N GLU A 18 -2.76 7.08 -15.28
CA GLU A 18 -1.53 6.86 -14.50
C GLU A 18 -1.87 6.78 -12.99
N ILE A 19 -1.30 5.77 -12.33
CA ILE A 19 -1.30 5.61 -10.86
C ILE A 19 0.15 5.74 -10.37
N TYR A 20 0.37 6.28 -9.18
CA TYR A 20 1.71 6.42 -8.60
C TYR A 20 1.71 6.21 -7.09
N ALA A 21 2.89 5.83 -6.56
CA ALA A 21 3.14 5.66 -5.13
C ALA A 21 2.97 6.98 -4.36
N LEU A 22 2.47 6.89 -3.13
CA LEU A 22 2.28 8.03 -2.22
C LEU A 22 3.11 7.84 -0.94
N PRO A 23 4.07 8.74 -0.64
CA PRO A 23 4.37 9.98 -1.35
C PRO A 23 5.00 9.78 -2.72
N ASN A 24 4.67 10.66 -3.67
CA ASN A 24 5.24 10.64 -5.01
C ASN A 24 6.72 11.06 -4.93
N MET A 25 7.59 10.07 -4.79
CA MET A 25 9.03 10.24 -4.70
C MET A 25 9.69 10.39 -6.09
N ARG A 26 8.98 10.90 -7.11
CA ARG A 26 9.59 11.19 -8.43
C ARG A 26 10.82 12.09 -8.25
N GLY A 27 12.01 11.49 -8.40
CA GLY A 27 13.30 12.17 -8.30
C GLY A 27 13.96 12.19 -6.92
N TYR A 28 13.39 11.51 -5.91
CA TYR A 28 14.11 11.28 -4.65
C TYR A 28 15.14 10.16 -4.85
N VAL A 29 16.38 10.55 -5.09
CA VAL A 29 17.54 9.66 -4.91
C VAL A 29 17.89 9.75 -3.42
N PRO A 30 17.91 8.65 -2.66
CA PRO A 30 18.38 8.69 -1.28
C PRO A 30 19.81 9.23 -1.28
N THR A 31 20.00 10.46 -0.79
CA THR A 31 21.33 11.12 -0.72
C THR A 31 22.08 10.76 0.57
N GLY A 32 21.58 9.79 1.34
CA GLY A 32 22.20 9.31 2.57
C GLY A 32 22.86 7.95 2.38
N GLU A 33 23.95 7.70 3.11
CA GLU A 33 24.45 6.34 3.30
C GLU A 33 23.31 5.46 3.80
N ARG A 34 23.11 4.28 3.18
CA ARG A 34 22.27 3.18 3.73
C ARG A 34 22.90 2.68 5.01
N GLY A 35 22.78 3.48 6.06
CA GLY A 35 23.36 3.22 7.36
C GLY A 35 22.51 2.19 8.08
N ARG A 36 22.87 0.92 7.97
CA ARG A 36 22.31 -0.14 8.83
C ARG A 36 22.49 0.28 10.29
N ARG A 37 21.40 0.63 10.96
CA ARG A 37 21.38 0.68 12.43
C ARG A 37 21.43 -0.77 12.93
N LEU A 38 22.36 -1.00 13.85
CA LEU A 38 22.64 -2.33 14.41
C LEU A 38 21.68 -2.69 15.56
N GLU A 39 20.78 -1.78 15.93
CA GLU A 39 19.81 -1.98 17.00
C GLU A 39 18.41 -1.76 16.43
N GLU A 40 17.47 -2.59 16.88
CA GLU A 40 16.04 -2.48 16.54
C GLU A 40 15.44 -1.22 17.18
N GLU A 41 14.71 -0.43 16.38
CA GLU A 41 13.98 0.74 16.85
C GLU A 41 12.46 0.52 16.72
N THR A 42 11.68 1.11 17.64
CA THR A 42 10.23 1.21 17.47
C THR A 42 9.91 2.55 16.80
N PRO A 43 9.37 2.54 15.56
CA PRO A 43 8.90 3.76 14.94
C PRO A 43 7.74 4.37 15.73
N TYR A 44 7.75 5.70 15.90
CA TYR A 44 6.74 6.38 16.73
C TYR A 44 5.29 6.10 16.30
N GLY A 45 5.06 5.86 15.00
CA GLY A 45 3.75 5.52 14.46
C GLY A 45 3.18 4.23 15.06
N ILE A 46 4.02 3.26 15.40
CA ILE A 46 3.61 2.01 16.05
C ILE A 46 3.02 2.30 17.44
N ASP A 47 3.70 3.12 18.25
CA ASP A 47 3.23 3.47 19.59
C ASP A 47 1.98 4.38 19.56
N MET A 48 1.80 5.19 18.50
CA MET A 48 0.61 6.01 18.35
C MET A 48 -0.66 5.18 18.10
N VAL A 49 -0.57 4.12 17.28
CA VAL A 49 -1.73 3.31 16.89
C VAL A 49 -1.91 2.05 17.75
N ASN A 50 -0.87 1.64 18.48
CA ASN A 50 -0.90 0.53 19.43
C ASN A 50 -0.22 0.90 20.76
N PRO A 51 -0.78 1.86 21.53
CA PRO A 51 -0.20 2.31 22.79
C PRO A 51 -0.29 1.22 23.88
N GLU A 52 0.50 1.37 24.95
CA GLU A 52 0.47 0.43 26.08
C GLU A 52 -0.87 0.44 26.85
N PRO A 53 -1.42 -0.73 27.24
CA PRO A 53 -0.92 -2.07 26.94
C PRO A 53 -1.13 -2.46 25.48
N ARG A 54 -0.06 -2.89 24.80
CA ARG A 54 -0.12 -3.27 23.38
C ARG A 54 -1.13 -4.38 23.11
N LEU A 55 -1.85 -4.27 22.00
CA LEU A 55 -2.64 -5.35 21.45
C LEU A 55 -1.71 -6.44 20.93
N GLU A 56 -1.91 -7.66 21.42
CA GLU A 56 -1.21 -8.85 20.96
C GLU A 56 -1.68 -9.25 19.56
N GLN A 57 -0.75 -9.72 18.72
CA GLN A 57 -1.10 -10.30 17.42
C GLN A 57 -2.03 -11.50 17.62
N GLY A 58 -3.10 -11.53 16.82
CA GLY A 58 -4.08 -12.60 16.81
C GLY A 58 -3.49 -13.98 16.49
N ILE A 59 -4.24 -15.03 16.86
CA ILE A 59 -3.83 -16.44 16.66
C ILE A 59 -4.24 -17.02 15.31
N HIS A 60 -5.05 -16.30 14.53
CA HIS A 60 -5.51 -16.71 13.22
C HIS A 60 -4.68 -15.98 12.15
N PRO A 61 -4.06 -16.71 11.20
CA PRO A 61 -3.24 -16.08 10.18
C PRO A 61 -4.12 -15.25 9.23
N ILE A 62 -3.91 -13.94 9.24
CA ILE A 62 -4.52 -13.00 8.29
C ILE A 62 -3.59 -12.83 7.08
N LYS A 63 -4.14 -12.90 5.87
CA LYS A 63 -3.40 -12.66 4.63
C LYS A 63 -3.55 -11.19 4.21
N VAL A 64 -2.44 -10.47 4.16
CA VAL A 64 -2.37 -9.07 3.76
C VAL A 64 -1.73 -8.98 2.38
N CYS A 65 -2.50 -8.52 1.40
CA CYS A 65 -1.98 -8.17 0.09
C CYS A 65 -1.43 -6.74 0.10
N VAL A 66 -0.18 -6.56 -0.30
CA VAL A 66 0.42 -5.23 -0.49
C VAL A 66 0.51 -4.96 -1.99
N ILE A 67 -0.24 -3.96 -2.46
CA ILE A 67 -0.18 -3.53 -3.86
C ILE A 67 0.69 -2.28 -3.96
N ASP A 68 1.91 -2.44 -4.46
CA ASP A 68 2.91 -1.36 -4.49
C ASP A 68 4.04 -1.61 -5.52
N THR A 69 5.24 -1.06 -5.31
CA THR A 69 6.41 -1.18 -6.20
C THR A 69 7.15 -2.51 -6.10
N GLY A 70 6.66 -3.48 -5.33
CA GLY A 70 7.28 -4.78 -5.09
C GLY A 70 7.77 -4.94 -3.65
N TYR A 71 8.62 -5.95 -3.43
CA TYR A 71 9.14 -6.31 -2.12
C TYR A 71 10.58 -6.79 -2.25
N ASP A 72 11.50 -6.28 -1.43
CA ASP A 72 12.86 -6.84 -1.35
C ASP A 72 12.86 -8.15 -0.55
N ASN A 73 12.72 -9.28 -1.26
CA ASN A 73 12.69 -10.61 -0.63
C ASN A 73 14.05 -11.05 -0.04
N ASN A 74 15.10 -10.24 -0.17
CA ASN A 74 16.39 -10.47 0.50
C ASN A 74 16.59 -9.55 1.72
N HIS A 75 15.58 -8.77 2.11
CA HIS A 75 15.68 -7.83 3.20
C HIS A 75 15.72 -8.56 4.55
N THR A 76 16.81 -8.38 5.31
CA THR A 76 17.10 -9.13 6.54
C THR A 76 16.13 -8.88 7.70
N ASP A 77 15.28 -7.86 7.57
CA ASP A 77 14.28 -7.45 8.57
C ASP A 77 12.83 -7.75 8.15
N LEU A 78 12.65 -8.43 7.02
CA LEU A 78 11.35 -8.82 6.48
C LEU A 78 11.27 -10.34 6.30
N PRO A 79 10.08 -10.95 6.35
CA PRO A 79 9.94 -12.40 6.15
C PRO A 79 10.31 -12.82 4.73
N ASP A 80 10.99 -13.96 4.60
CA ASP A 80 11.18 -14.60 3.30
C ASP A 80 9.82 -15.11 2.78
N LEU A 81 9.51 -14.79 1.52
CA LEU A 81 8.28 -15.21 0.85
C LEU A 81 8.58 -16.24 -0.24
N ASP A 82 7.64 -17.18 -0.45
CA ASP A 82 7.76 -18.21 -1.48
C ASP A 82 7.44 -17.65 -2.86
N ALA A 83 7.87 -18.32 -3.93
CA ALA A 83 7.67 -17.87 -5.32
C ALA A 83 6.19 -17.60 -5.70
N ASN A 84 5.24 -18.25 -5.00
CA ASN A 84 3.80 -18.12 -5.23
C ASN A 84 3.14 -17.04 -4.36
N ASP A 85 3.89 -16.37 -3.48
CA ASP A 85 3.39 -15.32 -2.59
C ASP A 85 3.43 -13.92 -3.24
N GLY A 86 3.43 -13.87 -4.57
CA GLY A 86 3.30 -12.59 -5.26
C GLY A 86 3.02 -12.66 -6.75
N PHE A 87 2.76 -11.49 -7.30
CA PHE A 87 2.32 -11.28 -8.68
C PHE A 87 2.89 -9.96 -9.24
N SER A 88 3.18 -9.93 -10.54
CA SER A 88 3.54 -8.71 -11.26
C SER A 88 2.86 -8.71 -12.63
N PRO A 89 2.06 -7.69 -12.97
CA PRO A 89 1.48 -7.52 -14.30
C PRO A 89 2.48 -6.91 -15.30
N TYR A 90 3.73 -6.65 -14.88
CA TYR A 90 4.71 -5.92 -15.67
C TYR A 90 5.81 -6.82 -16.21
N ASP A 91 5.82 -7.00 -17.54
CA ASP A 91 6.85 -7.75 -18.25
C ASP A 91 8.27 -7.31 -17.84
N GLY A 92 9.09 -8.28 -17.46
CA GLY A 92 10.48 -8.06 -17.07
C GLY A 92 10.69 -7.50 -15.67
N GLN A 93 9.63 -7.32 -14.87
CA GLN A 93 9.73 -6.96 -13.46
C GLN A 93 9.06 -8.01 -12.59
N THR A 94 9.76 -8.48 -11.56
CA THR A 94 9.25 -9.49 -10.63
C THR A 94 8.78 -8.82 -9.34
N TRP A 95 7.86 -9.47 -8.63
CA TRP A 95 7.26 -8.94 -7.40
C TRP A 95 8.26 -8.93 -6.22
N ASP A 96 9.20 -9.88 -6.22
CA ASP A 96 10.26 -10.10 -5.22
C ASP A 96 11.48 -9.20 -5.43
N HIS A 97 11.37 -8.23 -6.34
CA HIS A 97 12.32 -7.16 -6.54
C HIS A 97 11.63 -5.80 -6.49
N ASP A 98 12.01 -4.99 -5.52
CA ASP A 98 11.56 -3.60 -5.39
C ASP A 98 12.64 -2.63 -5.88
N GLY A 99 12.55 -2.22 -7.15
CA GLY A 99 13.48 -1.26 -7.75
C GLY A 99 13.26 0.20 -7.29
N HIS A 100 12.19 0.47 -6.55
CA HIS A 100 11.87 1.81 -6.01
C HIS A 100 12.09 1.92 -4.50
N GLY A 101 11.77 0.85 -3.75
CA GLY A 101 11.87 0.78 -2.29
C GLY A 101 10.60 1.19 -1.53
N HIS A 102 9.54 1.62 -2.22
CA HIS A 102 8.31 2.10 -1.56
C HIS A 102 7.47 0.94 -1.03
N GLY A 103 7.27 -0.10 -1.84
CA GLY A 103 6.56 -1.31 -1.42
C GLY A 103 7.24 -2.02 -0.26
N THR A 104 8.56 -2.12 -0.26
CA THR A 104 9.35 -2.69 0.85
C THR A 104 9.15 -1.89 2.14
N HIS A 105 9.13 -0.56 2.06
CA HIS A 105 8.85 0.31 3.21
C HIS A 105 7.41 0.13 3.74
N CYS A 106 6.42 0.06 2.84
CA CYS A 106 5.02 -0.20 3.20
C CYS A 106 4.84 -1.59 3.85
N ALA A 107 5.50 -2.62 3.31
CA ALA A 107 5.46 -3.96 3.90
C ALA A 107 6.12 -4.01 5.29
N GLY A 108 7.26 -3.33 5.48
CA GLY A 108 7.93 -3.25 6.78
C GLY A 108 7.09 -2.56 7.86
N THR A 109 6.31 -1.55 7.49
CA THR A 109 5.33 -0.93 8.39
C THR A 109 4.31 -1.94 8.93
N ILE A 110 3.86 -2.85 8.06
CA ILE A 110 2.85 -3.85 8.40
C ILE A 110 3.48 -4.99 9.20
N GLY A 111 4.65 -5.49 8.79
CA GLY A 111 5.16 -6.79 9.21
C GLY A 111 6.69 -6.96 9.17
N ALA A 112 7.47 -5.91 9.44
CA ALA A 112 8.89 -6.10 9.80
C ALA A 112 9.04 -7.00 11.03
N ILE A 113 10.07 -7.85 11.02
CA ILE A 113 10.30 -8.87 12.04
C ILE A 113 10.77 -8.21 13.33
N GLY A 114 9.97 -8.29 14.38
CA GLY A 114 10.34 -7.74 15.68
C GLY A 114 11.21 -8.68 16.53
N GLY A 115 11.99 -8.10 17.45
CA GLY A 115 12.81 -8.85 18.41
C GLY A 115 14.04 -9.52 17.80
N ASN A 116 14.42 -9.17 16.58
CA ASN A 116 15.58 -9.71 15.86
C ASN A 116 16.84 -8.84 16.02
N ALA A 117 16.76 -7.73 16.78
CA ALA A 117 17.82 -6.74 17.00
C ALA A 117 18.34 -6.07 15.71
N GLN A 118 17.51 -5.97 14.67
CA GLN A 118 17.83 -5.30 13.42
C GLN A 118 16.74 -4.27 13.09
N GLY A 119 17.10 -3.25 12.30
CA GLY A 119 16.13 -2.37 11.65
C GLY A 119 15.05 -1.82 12.57
N VAL A 120 13.79 -2.21 12.32
CA VAL A 120 12.63 -1.75 13.08
C VAL A 120 11.66 -2.86 13.44
N THR A 121 10.85 -2.58 14.46
CA THR A 121 9.65 -3.36 14.74
C THR A 121 8.44 -2.85 13.94
N SER A 122 7.38 -3.66 13.85
CA SER A 122 6.15 -3.34 13.11
C SER A 122 4.89 -3.56 13.95
N LEU A 123 3.70 -3.38 13.34
CA LEU A 123 2.44 -3.76 13.98
C LEU A 123 2.26 -5.28 14.08
N ASN A 124 2.90 -6.05 13.20
CA ASN A 124 2.86 -7.50 13.19
C ASN A 124 4.28 -8.09 13.28
N PRO A 125 4.95 -7.98 14.44
CA PRO A 125 6.36 -8.34 14.56
C PRO A 125 6.65 -9.85 14.44
N ASP A 126 5.69 -10.73 14.73
CA ASP A 126 5.82 -12.17 14.54
C ASP A 126 5.33 -12.58 13.13
N PRO A 127 6.23 -12.95 12.20
CA PRO A 127 5.88 -13.33 10.83
C PRO A 127 5.10 -14.65 10.75
N THR A 128 5.03 -15.43 11.83
CA THR A 128 4.26 -16.69 11.84
C THR A 128 2.75 -16.48 12.04
N LYS A 129 2.34 -15.25 12.40
CA LYS A 129 0.95 -14.91 12.73
C LYS A 129 0.18 -14.20 11.60
N PHE A 130 0.83 -13.94 10.48
CA PHE A 130 0.20 -13.36 9.29
C PHE A 130 0.87 -13.91 8.03
N LYS A 131 0.33 -13.58 6.87
CA LYS A 131 0.93 -13.91 5.58
C LYS A 131 0.92 -12.68 4.69
N PHE A 132 2.02 -12.42 3.99
CA PHE A 132 2.00 -11.46 2.89
C PHE A 132 1.61 -12.13 1.59
N PHE A 133 0.99 -11.34 0.72
CA PHE A 133 0.98 -11.56 -0.71
C PHE A 133 1.41 -10.24 -1.37
N ILE A 134 2.44 -10.25 -2.19
CA ILE A 134 3.00 -9.04 -2.79
C ILE A 134 2.51 -8.93 -4.23
N SER A 135 1.69 -7.92 -4.52
CA SER A 135 1.25 -7.65 -5.86
C SER A 135 1.90 -6.36 -6.36
N LYS A 136 2.81 -6.46 -7.32
CA LYS A 136 3.56 -5.33 -7.86
C LYS A 136 2.67 -4.49 -8.80
N GLY A 137 1.77 -3.71 -8.23
CA GLY A 137 0.86 -2.82 -8.95
C GLY A 137 1.52 -1.54 -9.49
N LEU A 138 2.79 -1.28 -9.12
CA LEU A 138 3.59 -0.17 -9.63
C LEU A 138 4.95 -0.67 -10.14
N ARG A 139 5.46 -0.04 -11.20
CA ARG A 139 6.78 -0.33 -11.75
C ARG A 139 7.89 0.20 -10.82
N ASP A 140 9.13 -0.18 -11.11
CA ASP A 140 10.33 0.37 -10.44
C ASP A 140 10.45 1.91 -10.51
N THR A 141 9.69 2.56 -11.39
CA THR A 141 9.60 4.04 -11.47
C THR A 141 8.69 4.65 -10.40
N GLY A 142 8.00 3.84 -9.60
CA GLY A 142 6.97 4.31 -8.66
C GLY A 142 5.64 4.64 -9.32
N SER A 143 5.46 4.28 -10.60
CA SER A 143 4.23 4.54 -11.36
C SER A 143 3.74 3.30 -12.10
N GLY A 144 2.44 3.29 -12.39
CA GLY A 144 1.72 2.22 -13.03
C GLY A 144 0.51 2.75 -13.80
N THR A 145 -0.36 1.83 -14.20
CA THR A 145 -1.58 2.13 -14.95
C THR A 145 -2.79 1.66 -14.15
N GLY A 146 -3.97 2.23 -14.42
CA GLY A 146 -5.21 1.76 -13.82
C GLY A 146 -5.50 0.29 -14.15
N SER A 147 -5.23 -0.13 -15.39
CA SER A 147 -5.30 -1.54 -15.79
C SER A 147 -4.35 -2.44 -14.99
N GLY A 148 -3.11 -2.00 -14.75
CA GLY A 148 -2.14 -2.73 -13.94
C GLY A 148 -2.57 -2.82 -12.47
N LEU A 149 -3.17 -1.76 -11.93
CA LEU A 149 -3.75 -1.76 -10.60
C LEU A 149 -4.91 -2.76 -10.50
N LEU A 150 -5.81 -2.81 -11.49
CA LEU A 150 -6.91 -3.78 -11.51
C LEU A 150 -6.38 -5.23 -11.53
N SER A 151 -5.42 -5.55 -12.40
CA SER A 151 -4.82 -6.89 -12.41
C SER A 151 -4.12 -7.23 -11.09
N ALA A 152 -3.50 -6.24 -10.43
CA ALA A 152 -2.91 -6.44 -9.12
C ALA A 152 -3.96 -6.73 -8.04
N VAL A 153 -5.08 -6.00 -8.04
CA VAL A 153 -6.22 -6.26 -7.13
C VAL A 153 -6.81 -7.65 -7.37
N GLU A 154 -7.06 -8.02 -8.63
CA GLU A 154 -7.55 -9.35 -9.00
C GLU A 154 -6.64 -10.45 -8.46
N SER A 155 -5.32 -10.31 -8.60
CA SER A 155 -4.37 -11.29 -8.05
C SER A 155 -4.46 -11.43 -6.53
N CYS A 156 -4.74 -10.35 -5.78
CA CYS A 156 -4.96 -10.43 -4.33
C CYS A 156 -6.23 -11.21 -3.99
N ILE A 157 -7.31 -10.97 -4.74
CA ILE A 157 -8.61 -11.64 -4.54
C ILE A 157 -8.51 -13.12 -4.87
N GLU A 158 -7.90 -13.47 -6.00
CA GLU A 158 -7.67 -14.87 -6.40
C GLU A 158 -6.80 -15.64 -5.41
N ASN A 159 -5.90 -14.92 -4.71
CA ASN A 159 -5.08 -15.46 -3.64
C ASN A 159 -5.73 -15.31 -2.26
N GLU A 160 -7.04 -15.08 -2.16
CA GLU A 160 -7.80 -15.09 -0.91
C GLU A 160 -7.23 -14.12 0.15
N ALA A 161 -6.78 -12.93 -0.27
CA ALA A 161 -6.35 -11.89 0.66
C ALA A 161 -7.52 -11.42 1.53
N ASN A 162 -7.29 -11.24 2.83
CA ASN A 162 -8.29 -10.66 3.73
C ASN A 162 -8.25 -9.13 3.70
N ILE A 163 -7.06 -8.56 3.49
CA ILE A 163 -6.81 -7.13 3.47
C ILE A 163 -5.99 -6.81 2.21
N ILE A 164 -6.36 -5.74 1.51
CA ILE A 164 -5.57 -5.16 0.42
C ILE A 164 -5.13 -3.76 0.85
N SER A 165 -3.82 -3.51 0.86
CA SER A 165 -3.23 -2.23 1.23
C SER A 165 -2.60 -1.56 0.00
N MET A 166 -3.02 -0.33 -0.30
CA MET A 166 -2.63 0.44 -1.49
C MET A 166 -2.10 1.83 -1.09
N SER A 167 -0.79 1.99 -1.00
CA SER A 167 -0.17 3.30 -0.72
C SER A 167 0.07 4.08 -2.03
N LEU A 168 -1.00 4.30 -2.80
CA LEU A 168 -0.94 4.84 -4.15
C LEU A 168 -2.17 5.67 -4.52
N GLY A 169 -2.09 6.43 -5.61
CA GLY A 169 -3.24 7.15 -6.17
C GLY A 169 -2.98 7.84 -7.50
N GLY A 170 -3.86 8.77 -7.89
CA GLY A 170 -3.69 9.64 -9.06
C GLY A 170 -4.56 9.32 -10.28
N GLY A 171 -5.19 8.16 -10.34
CA GLY A 171 -5.86 7.66 -11.56
C GLY A 171 -7.15 8.37 -11.96
N GLY A 172 -7.69 9.23 -11.08
CA GLY A 172 -9.04 9.77 -11.25
C GLY A 172 -10.13 8.71 -11.08
N PHE A 173 -11.38 9.16 -11.17
CA PHE A 173 -12.55 8.28 -11.03
C PHE A 173 -12.73 7.41 -12.27
N SER A 174 -13.06 6.14 -12.05
CA SER A 174 -13.36 5.11 -13.04
C SER A 174 -14.61 4.35 -12.61
N ASP A 175 -15.63 4.27 -13.48
CA ASP A 175 -16.85 3.53 -13.20
C ASP A 175 -16.58 2.02 -13.14
N ILE A 176 -15.66 1.54 -13.98
CA ILE A 176 -15.19 0.15 -13.99
C ILE A 176 -14.55 -0.20 -12.63
N MET A 177 -13.58 0.60 -12.17
CA MET A 177 -12.93 0.35 -10.88
C MET A 177 -13.93 0.45 -9.72
N ASN A 178 -14.80 1.46 -9.71
CA ASN A 178 -15.80 1.63 -8.66
C ASN A 178 -16.70 0.39 -8.55
N THR A 179 -17.17 -0.13 -9.68
CA THR A 179 -18.01 -1.34 -9.72
C THR A 179 -17.26 -2.55 -9.19
N LEU A 180 -16.01 -2.77 -9.64
CA LEU A 180 -15.20 -3.91 -9.21
C LEU A 180 -14.87 -3.85 -7.71
N PHE A 181 -14.47 -2.69 -7.19
CA PHE A 181 -14.18 -2.54 -5.76
C PHE A 181 -15.42 -2.76 -4.90
N ASN A 182 -16.60 -2.28 -5.33
CA ASN A 182 -17.86 -2.57 -4.63
C ASN A 182 -18.15 -4.08 -4.60
N THR A 183 -17.99 -4.77 -5.74
CA THR A 183 -18.19 -6.23 -5.81
C THR A 183 -17.21 -6.99 -4.90
N TYR A 184 -15.92 -6.63 -4.90
CA TYR A 184 -14.94 -7.30 -4.04
C TYR A 184 -15.21 -7.07 -2.56
N TYR A 185 -15.64 -5.86 -2.19
CA TYR A 185 -16.04 -5.57 -0.82
C TYR A 185 -17.30 -6.34 -0.40
N GLU A 186 -18.38 -6.28 -1.19
CA GLU A 186 -19.67 -6.88 -0.85
C GLU A 186 -19.67 -8.41 -0.91
N ASP A 187 -19.07 -9.00 -1.96
CA ASP A 187 -19.18 -10.44 -2.22
C ASP A 187 -18.04 -11.25 -1.62
N GLN A 188 -16.84 -10.66 -1.50
CA GLN A 188 -15.64 -11.36 -1.01
C GLN A 188 -15.26 -10.97 0.43
N GLY A 189 -15.86 -9.90 0.97
CA GLY A 189 -15.61 -9.45 2.34
C GLY A 189 -14.17 -9.00 2.59
N VAL A 190 -13.46 -8.56 1.54
CA VAL A 190 -12.08 -8.08 1.63
C VAL A 190 -12.07 -6.63 2.07
N LEU A 191 -11.24 -6.31 3.08
CA LEU A 191 -11.00 -4.93 3.49
C LEU A 191 -9.98 -4.29 2.55
N ILE A 192 -10.38 -3.24 1.85
CA ILE A 192 -9.52 -2.52 0.91
C ILE A 192 -9.18 -1.15 1.51
N ILE A 193 -7.89 -0.86 1.62
CA ILE A 193 -7.34 0.34 2.27
C ILE A 193 -6.47 1.10 1.26
N ALA A 194 -6.66 2.42 1.14
CA ALA A 194 -5.83 3.24 0.27
C ALA A 194 -5.51 4.62 0.85
N ALA A 195 -4.38 5.20 0.43
CA ALA A 195 -3.93 6.50 0.89
C ALA A 195 -4.79 7.65 0.31
N ALA A 196 -5.27 8.54 1.20
CA ALA A 196 -6.13 9.68 0.85
C ALA A 196 -5.48 10.68 -0.13
N GLY A 197 -4.16 10.69 -0.22
CA GLY A 197 -3.39 11.56 -1.11
C GLY A 197 -2.63 12.68 -0.39
N ASN A 198 -1.65 13.26 -1.10
CA ASN A 198 -0.60 14.10 -0.52
C ASN A 198 -0.54 15.54 -1.07
N ASP A 199 -1.63 16.03 -1.66
CA ASP A 199 -1.68 17.38 -2.24
C ASP A 199 -2.18 18.48 -1.28
N GLY A 200 -2.44 18.14 0.00
CA GLY A 200 -2.79 19.10 1.05
C GLY A 200 -4.12 19.82 0.85
N ASN A 201 -5.01 19.26 0.04
CA ASN A 201 -6.28 19.87 -0.37
C ASN A 201 -7.47 18.93 -0.16
N SER A 202 -8.67 19.37 -0.57
CA SER A 202 -9.90 18.59 -0.46
C SER A 202 -10.32 17.86 -1.74
N ALA A 203 -9.41 17.72 -2.71
CA ALA A 203 -9.70 16.93 -3.89
C ALA A 203 -9.83 15.46 -3.53
N TYR A 204 -10.61 14.74 -4.33
CA TYR A 204 -10.65 13.29 -4.27
C TYR A 204 -9.42 12.70 -4.94
N ASN A 205 -8.86 11.67 -4.31
CA ASN A 205 -7.79 10.86 -4.86
C ASN A 205 -8.28 9.41 -4.98
N TYR A 206 -8.02 8.77 -6.11
CA TYR A 206 -8.49 7.42 -6.39
C TYR A 206 -7.32 6.44 -6.43
N PRO A 207 -7.47 5.24 -5.87
CA PRO A 207 -8.76 4.60 -5.51
C PRO A 207 -9.34 4.99 -4.13
N ALA A 208 -8.61 5.70 -3.27
CA ALA A 208 -9.02 5.98 -1.89
C ALA A 208 -10.34 6.75 -1.70
N SER A 209 -10.92 7.34 -2.73
CA SER A 209 -12.19 8.07 -2.63
C SER A 209 -13.41 7.28 -3.16
N TYR A 210 -13.25 5.97 -3.41
CA TYR A 210 -14.40 5.08 -3.61
C TYR A 210 -15.00 4.70 -2.26
N ALA A 211 -16.33 4.64 -2.17
CA ALA A 211 -17.04 4.38 -0.91
C ALA A 211 -16.78 2.98 -0.32
N SER A 212 -16.37 2.02 -1.13
CA SER A 212 -15.98 0.66 -0.71
C SER A 212 -14.53 0.56 -0.22
N ILE A 213 -13.80 1.67 -0.18
CA ILE A 213 -12.38 1.70 0.20
C ILE A 213 -12.19 2.57 1.43
N MET A 214 -11.49 2.02 2.41
CA MET A 214 -11.04 2.76 3.59
C MET A 214 -9.96 3.76 3.19
N SER A 215 -10.31 5.04 3.28
CA SER A 215 -9.47 6.16 2.87
C SER A 215 -8.65 6.69 4.05
N VAL A 216 -7.33 6.60 3.97
CA VAL A 216 -6.46 6.83 5.13
C VAL A 216 -5.61 8.10 4.99
N ALA A 217 -5.73 8.99 5.97
CA ALA A 217 -4.98 10.24 6.09
C ALA A 217 -3.68 10.11 6.88
N ALA A 218 -2.81 11.12 6.77
CA ALA A 218 -1.56 11.22 7.53
C ALA A 218 -1.63 12.30 8.64
N VAL A 219 -1.11 11.95 9.81
CA VAL A 219 -0.84 12.87 10.94
C VAL A 219 0.64 12.88 11.30
N ASP A 220 1.11 13.91 11.99
CA ASP A 220 2.45 13.96 12.57
C ASP A 220 2.52 13.26 13.94
N MET A 221 3.70 13.30 14.59
CA MET A 221 3.94 12.71 15.92
C MET A 221 3.08 13.31 17.04
N ASN A 222 2.44 14.46 16.81
CA ASN A 222 1.55 15.11 17.78
C ASN A 222 0.07 14.77 17.51
N GLY A 223 -0.21 13.87 16.56
CA GLY A 223 -1.56 13.55 16.11
C GLY A 223 -2.21 14.67 15.31
N VAL A 224 -1.43 15.64 14.82
CA VAL A 224 -1.93 16.76 14.01
C VAL A 224 -1.89 16.36 12.54
N LYS A 225 -2.98 16.57 11.80
CA LYS A 225 -3.05 16.30 10.36
C LYS A 225 -1.83 16.91 9.65
N ALA A 226 -1.09 16.08 8.91
CA ALA A 226 0.05 16.54 8.13
C ALA A 226 -0.40 17.59 7.10
N SER A 227 0.45 18.57 6.81
CA SER A 227 0.13 19.66 5.88
C SER A 227 -0.22 19.13 4.48
N PHE A 228 0.48 18.09 4.03
CA PHE A 228 0.26 17.44 2.74
C PHE A 228 -0.93 16.48 2.72
N SER A 229 -1.44 16.01 3.86
CA SER A 229 -2.54 15.05 3.87
C SER A 229 -3.81 15.67 3.27
N GLN A 230 -4.34 15.06 2.22
CA GLN A 230 -5.66 15.40 1.68
C GLN A 230 -6.76 15.12 2.70
N TYR A 231 -7.85 15.88 2.59
CA TYR A 231 -8.99 15.85 3.51
C TYR A 231 -10.28 16.06 2.73
N ASN A 232 -11.09 15.03 2.58
CA ASN A 232 -12.39 15.10 1.93
C ASN A 232 -13.40 14.26 2.73
N ASP A 233 -14.65 14.23 2.29
CA ASP A 233 -15.73 13.52 2.99
C ASP A 233 -15.67 11.99 2.87
N GLN A 234 -14.74 11.44 2.10
CA GLN A 234 -14.43 10.00 2.06
C GLN A 234 -13.30 9.62 3.02
N VAL A 235 -12.53 10.59 3.53
CA VAL A 235 -11.42 10.31 4.46
C VAL A 235 -11.96 9.83 5.80
N GLU A 236 -11.55 8.64 6.21
CA GLU A 236 -11.90 8.10 7.51
C GLU A 236 -11.10 8.80 8.59
N SER A 237 -11.74 9.73 9.29
CA SER A 237 -11.10 10.54 10.34
C SER A 237 -10.64 9.71 11.56
N GLU A 238 -11.12 8.46 11.70
CA GLU A 238 -10.77 7.55 12.80
C GLU A 238 -9.65 6.55 12.42
N TYR A 239 -9.35 6.36 11.13
CA TYR A 239 -8.34 5.41 10.64
C TYR A 239 -7.19 6.16 9.98
N ILE A 240 -6.22 6.55 10.82
CA ILE A 240 -5.05 7.33 10.43
C ILE A 240 -3.84 6.38 10.46
N LEU A 241 -3.39 5.92 9.30
CA LEU A 241 -2.13 5.18 9.16
C LEU A 241 -1.06 6.08 8.58
N HIS A 242 0.07 6.00 9.24
CA HIS A 242 1.13 6.99 9.18
C HIS A 242 2.10 6.70 8.01
N GLN A 243 2.33 7.67 7.13
CA GLN A 243 3.20 7.54 5.95
C GLN A 243 4.69 7.90 6.19
N TYR A 244 5.04 8.39 7.39
CA TYR A 244 6.40 8.79 7.78
C TYR A 244 6.86 8.09 9.07
N ILE A 245 6.89 6.76 9.05
CA ILE A 245 7.45 5.94 10.15
C ILE A 245 8.92 6.31 10.41
N PHE A 246 9.56 6.97 9.45
CA PHE A 246 10.91 7.48 9.56
C PHE A 246 10.92 8.98 9.35
N GLY A 247 11.26 9.74 10.40
CA GLY A 247 11.46 11.18 10.31
C GLY A 247 12.40 11.56 9.15
N GLU A 248 12.21 12.77 8.61
CA GLU A 248 12.91 13.32 7.46
C GLU A 248 14.32 12.73 7.25
N GLY A 249 14.52 12.00 6.14
CA GLY A 249 15.82 11.53 5.70
C GLY A 249 16.31 10.19 6.26
N ARG A 250 15.42 9.30 6.71
CA ARG A 250 15.82 7.96 7.15
C ARG A 250 15.08 6.88 6.35
N THR A 251 15.83 6.10 5.60
CA THR A 251 15.39 4.87 4.92
C THR A 251 16.42 3.78 5.20
N PHE A 252 15.98 2.52 5.14
CA PHE A 252 16.82 1.33 5.25
C PHE A 252 17.98 1.29 4.25
#